data_AF-A0A2P6QJL1-F1
#
_entry.id   AF-A0A2P6QJL1-F1
#
_cell.length_a   1.000
_cell.length_b   1.000
_cell.length_c   1.000
_cell.angle_alpha   90.00
_cell.angle_beta   90.00
_cell.angle_gamma   90.00
#
_symmetry.space_group_name_H-M   'P 1'
#
loop_
_entity.id
_entity.type
_entity.pdbx_description
1 polymer ?
#
loop_
_entity_poly.entity_id
_entity_poly.type
_entity_poly.pdbx_seq_one_letter_code
_entity_poly.pdbx_strand_id
1 'polypeptide(L)'
;MPPLSSVICSLFTKLKVMDACTTEELAFNVGVGEVLEMLVCSLVSKMPLSESLLKPKSKPNLSNEYPNQGICIEPQMVGSWMNEEGNISLKLMVSKSQKIVCYAEAGEDFVNLLFNFLTVPLGFIINRSGIARPL
;
A
#
# COMPACT_ATOMS: atom_id res chain seq x y z
N MET A 1 20.00 3.81 -15.68
CA MET A 1 18.97 2.88 -15.19
C MET A 1 19.62 1.53 -14.95
N PRO A 2 19.35 0.86 -13.82
CA PRO A 2 19.89 -0.48 -13.60
C PRO A 2 19.32 -1.47 -14.64
N PRO A 3 20.06 -2.55 -14.97
CA PRO A 3 19.67 -3.51 -16.02
C PRO A 3 18.27 -4.12 -15.81
N LEU A 4 17.89 -4.36 -14.56
CA LEU A 4 16.61 -4.98 -14.19
C LEU A 4 15.41 -4.08 -14.53
N SER A 5 15.53 -2.76 -14.29
CA SER A 5 14.48 -1.78 -14.63
C SER A 5 14.22 -1.74 -16.15
N SER A 6 15.26 -1.90 -16.98
CA SER A 6 15.13 -1.99 -18.43
C SER A 6 14.37 -3.24 -18.89
N VAL A 7 14.60 -4.38 -18.24
CA VAL A 7 13.90 -5.64 -18.55
C VAL A 7 12.42 -5.53 -18.20
N ILE A 8 12.11 -4.99 -17.02
CA ILE A 8 10.73 -4.78 -16.55
C ILE A 8 9.98 -3.83 -17.48
N CYS A 9 10.58 -2.70 -17.87
CA CYS A 9 9.99 -1.78 -18.85
C CYS A 9 9.72 -2.47 -20.19
N SER A 10 10.65 -3.30 -20.69
CA SER A 10 10.46 -4.07 -21.92
C SER A 10 9.32 -5.09 -21.84
N LEU A 11 9.01 -5.62 -20.66
CA LEU A 11 7.88 -6.53 -20.47
C LEU A 11 6.55 -5.76 -20.48
N PHE A 12 6.48 -4.62 -19.79
CA PHE A 12 5.26 -3.80 -19.75
C PHE A 12 4.90 -3.20 -21.11
N THR A 13 5.89 -2.83 -21.92
CA THR A 13 5.65 -2.39 -23.30
C THR A 13 5.12 -3.53 -24.17
N LYS A 14 5.71 -4.73 -24.04
CA LYS A 14 5.27 -5.92 -24.78
C LYS A 14 3.86 -6.35 -24.40
N LEU A 15 3.48 -6.18 -23.14
CA LEU A 15 2.12 -6.45 -22.63
C LEU A 15 1.11 -5.34 -22.96
N LYS A 16 1.52 -4.28 -23.69
CA LYS A 16 0.71 -3.08 -23.99
C LYS A 16 0.17 -2.37 -22.75
N VAL A 17 0.80 -2.59 -21.59
CA VAL A 17 0.45 -1.93 -20.32
C VAL A 17 1.06 -0.53 -20.26
N MET A 18 2.15 -0.29 -20.99
CA MET A 18 2.90 0.95 -20.92
C MET A 18 3.44 1.36 -22.30
N ASP A 19 3.32 2.64 -22.65
CA ASP A 19 4.08 3.25 -23.75
C ASP A 19 5.35 3.87 -23.16
N ALA A 20 6.51 3.28 -23.48
CA ALA A 20 7.81 3.61 -22.89
C ALA A 20 8.23 5.08 -23.07
N CYS A 21 7.59 5.82 -23.97
CA CYS A 21 7.95 7.20 -24.28
C CYS A 21 7.21 8.25 -23.43
N THR A 22 6.21 7.86 -22.62
CA THR A 22 5.35 8.81 -21.88
C THR A 22 5.31 8.58 -20.37
N THR A 23 6.19 7.75 -19.84
CA THR A 23 6.19 7.39 -18.42
C THR A 23 7.07 8.36 -17.61
N GLU A 24 6.61 8.77 -16.43
CA GLU A 24 7.40 9.55 -15.47
C GLU A 24 7.78 8.72 -14.25
N GLU A 25 8.97 9.00 -13.76
CA GLU A 25 9.48 8.50 -12.49
C GLU A 25 9.18 9.52 -11.39
N LEU A 26 8.49 9.09 -10.34
CA LEU A 26 8.14 9.91 -9.19
C LEU A 26 8.63 9.26 -7.90
N ALA A 27 9.48 9.95 -7.16
CA ALA A 27 9.87 9.53 -5.82
C ALA A 27 8.76 9.88 -4.82
N PHE A 28 8.29 8.89 -4.07
CA PHE A 28 7.18 9.03 -3.14
C PHE A 28 7.56 8.45 -1.78
N ASN A 29 7.31 9.21 -0.71
CA ASN A 29 7.56 8.75 0.64
C ASN A 29 6.24 8.33 1.30
N VAL A 30 6.23 7.14 1.88
CA VAL A 30 5.04 6.52 2.47
C VAL A 30 5.31 6.14 3.92
N GLY A 31 4.34 6.39 4.80
CA GLY A 31 4.35 5.92 6.18
C GLY A 31 3.45 4.69 6.36
N VAL A 32 3.48 4.13 7.57
CA VAL A 32 2.71 2.93 7.93
C VAL A 32 1.20 3.13 7.69
N GLY A 33 0.67 4.30 8.04
CA GLY A 33 -0.75 4.63 7.86
C GLY A 33 -1.16 4.62 6.39
N GLU A 34 -0.32 5.13 5.50
CA GLU A 34 -0.62 5.16 4.07
C GLU A 34 -0.47 3.81 3.39
N VAL A 35 0.44 2.95 3.85
CA VAL A 35 0.51 1.56 3.37
C VAL A 35 -0.75 0.81 3.77
N LEU A 36 -1.27 1.03 4.98
CA LEU A 36 -2.54 0.45 5.41
C LEU A 36 -3.72 1.00 4.60
N GLU A 37 -3.77 2.31 4.35
CA GLU A 37 -4.78 2.93 3.49
C GLU A 37 -4.75 2.35 2.07
N MET A 38 -3.55 2.19 1.49
CA MET A 38 -3.34 1.55 0.19
C MET A 38 -3.86 0.09 0.17
N LEU A 39 -3.65 -0.67 1.25
CA LEU A 39 -4.17 -2.03 1.41
C LEU A 39 -5.70 -2.05 1.48
N VAL A 40 -6.31 -1.16 2.26
CA VAL A 40 -7.77 -1.02 2.33
C VAL A 40 -8.34 -0.64 0.96
N CYS A 41 -7.72 0.31 0.25
CA CYS A 41 -8.08 0.65 -1.12
C CYS A 41 -8.00 -0.56 -2.06
N SER A 42 -7.05 -1.48 -1.85
CA SER A 42 -6.92 -2.68 -2.70
C SER A 42 -8.08 -3.66 -2.54
N LEU A 43 -8.84 -3.59 -1.44
CA LEU A 43 -10.02 -4.42 -1.21
C LEU A 43 -11.28 -3.87 -1.92
N VAL A 44 -11.30 -2.57 -2.22
CA VAL A 44 -12.50 -1.86 -2.71
C VAL A 44 -12.31 -1.21 -4.08
N SER A 45 -11.08 -1.07 -4.55
CA SER A 45 -10.72 -0.35 -5.78
C SER A 45 -10.03 -1.24 -6.82
N LYS A 46 -10.19 -0.84 -8.09
CA LYS A 46 -9.46 -1.39 -9.24
C LYS A 46 -8.10 -0.72 -9.47
N MET A 47 -7.81 0.40 -8.81
CA MET A 47 -6.62 1.23 -9.05
C MET A 47 -5.98 1.73 -7.73
N PRO A 48 -5.73 0.85 -6.75
CA PRO A 48 -5.39 1.25 -5.39
C PRO A 48 -4.12 2.11 -5.27
N LEU A 49 -3.09 1.82 -6.07
CA LEU A 49 -1.84 2.60 -6.08
C LEU A 49 -2.04 4.03 -6.58
N SER A 50 -2.86 4.20 -7.62
CA SER A 50 -3.15 5.54 -8.16
C SER A 50 -4.02 6.33 -7.18
N GLU A 51 -4.98 5.67 -6.57
CA GLU A 51 -5.92 6.32 -5.66
C GLU A 51 -5.34 6.66 -4.29
N SER A 52 -4.36 5.91 -3.80
CA SER A 52 -3.71 6.19 -2.51
C SER A 52 -2.49 7.11 -2.62
N LEU A 53 -1.69 6.98 -3.69
CA LEU A 53 -0.39 7.66 -3.79
C LEU A 53 -0.42 8.94 -4.63
N LEU A 54 -1.32 9.07 -5.61
CA LEU A 54 -1.40 10.27 -6.46
C LEU A 54 -2.45 11.29 -6.01
N LYS A 55 -3.42 10.89 -5.17
CA LYS A 55 -4.42 11.84 -4.67
C LYS A 55 -3.75 12.86 -3.75
N PRO A 56 -4.08 14.16 -3.87
CA PRO A 56 -3.64 15.15 -2.90
C PRO A 56 -4.08 14.69 -1.52
N LYS A 57 -3.16 14.63 -0.56
CA LYS A 57 -3.46 14.21 0.81
C LYS A 57 -4.33 15.27 1.49
N SER A 58 -5.63 15.27 1.22
CA SER A 58 -6.60 15.82 2.14
C SER A 58 -6.53 14.95 3.38
N LYS A 59 -6.15 15.53 4.52
CA LYS A 59 -6.21 14.84 5.82
C LYS A 59 -7.51 14.03 5.86
N PRO A 60 -7.48 12.70 6.01
CA PRO A 60 -8.70 11.99 6.28
C PRO A 60 -9.23 12.59 7.57
N ASN A 61 -10.40 13.25 7.51
CA ASN A 61 -11.18 13.49 8.70
C ASN A 61 -11.61 12.10 9.19
N LEU A 62 -10.72 11.43 9.92
CA LEU A 62 -11.11 10.39 10.86
C LEU A 62 -11.83 11.14 11.98
N SER A 63 -13.07 11.56 11.70
CA SER A 63 -13.98 11.95 12.77
C SER A 63 -14.12 10.72 13.65
N ASN A 64 -13.50 10.85 14.81
CA ASN A 64 -13.62 10.04 16.00
C ASN A 64 -15.07 9.59 16.21
N GLU A 65 -15.43 8.45 15.66
CA GLU A 65 -16.58 7.68 16.11
C GLU A 65 -16.17 6.20 16.12
N TYR A 66 -15.29 5.88 17.07
CA TYR A 66 -15.05 4.51 17.50
C TYR A 66 -16.21 4.13 18.43
N PRO A 67 -17.04 3.10 18.13
CA PRO A 67 -17.84 2.48 19.16
C PRO A 67 -16.85 1.81 20.13
N ASN A 68 -16.95 2.23 21.38
CA ASN A 68 -16.04 1.90 22.47
C ASN A 68 -15.61 0.42 22.49
N GLN A 69 -14.30 0.21 22.69
CA GLN A 69 -13.61 -1.05 22.99
C GLN A 69 -13.07 -1.88 21.80
N GLY A 70 -12.29 -1.24 20.93
CA GLY A 70 -11.33 -1.92 20.06
C GLY A 70 -10.02 -2.20 20.82
N ILE A 71 -9.54 -3.44 20.82
CA ILE A 71 -8.18 -3.74 21.31
C ILE A 71 -7.20 -2.97 20.44
N CYS A 72 -6.35 -2.15 21.05
CA CYS A 72 -5.16 -1.61 20.39
C CYS A 72 -4.32 -2.81 19.96
N ILE A 73 -4.38 -3.17 18.68
CA ILE A 73 -3.33 -4.00 18.11
C ILE A 73 -2.13 -3.08 18.02
N GLU A 74 -1.38 -2.97 19.11
CA GLU A 74 0.05 -2.81 18.96
C GLU A 74 0.51 -4.03 18.14
N PRO A 75 1.20 -3.85 17.02
CA PRO A 75 1.93 -4.92 16.34
C PRO A 75 2.94 -5.55 17.32
N GLN A 76 2.49 -6.47 18.17
CA GLN A 76 3.33 -7.15 19.14
C GLN A 76 3.91 -8.42 18.51
N MET A 77 4.79 -8.21 17.54
CA MET A 77 6.00 -9.01 17.36
C MET A 77 6.96 -8.25 16.44
N VAL A 78 8.24 -8.26 16.83
CA VAL A 78 9.39 -7.59 16.20
C VAL A 78 9.55 -6.12 16.59
N GLY A 79 10.41 -5.93 17.60
CA GLY A 79 10.87 -4.62 18.04
C GLY A 79 11.68 -3.85 17.00
N SER A 80 11.77 -2.56 17.25
CA SER A 80 12.72 -1.58 16.68
C SER A 80 12.31 -0.78 15.43
N TRP A 81 11.04 -0.72 15.00
CA TRP A 81 10.63 0.16 13.88
C TRP A 81 9.64 1.28 14.25
N MET A 82 9.29 1.43 15.54
CA MET A 82 8.30 2.42 16.00
C MET A 82 8.87 3.74 16.51
N ASN A 83 10.14 4.02 16.25
CA ASN A 83 10.67 5.36 16.50
C ASN A 83 10.46 6.19 15.23
N GLU A 84 9.45 7.04 15.27
CA GLU A 84 9.39 8.41 14.71
C GLU A 84 9.98 8.61 13.30
N GLU A 85 9.14 8.99 12.34
CA GLU A 85 9.54 9.53 11.02
C GLU A 85 10.32 8.61 10.05
N GLY A 86 10.16 7.30 10.14
CA GLY A 86 10.66 6.35 9.14
C GLY A 86 9.88 6.40 7.82
N ASN A 87 10.12 7.40 6.99
CA ASN A 87 9.53 7.47 5.65
C ASN A 87 10.13 6.38 4.74
N ILE A 88 9.30 5.45 4.28
CA ILE A 88 9.66 4.41 3.30
C ILE A 88 9.66 5.05 1.91
N SER A 89 10.77 4.92 1.17
CA SER A 89 10.89 5.52 -0.16
C SER A 89 10.44 4.55 -1.26
N LEU A 90 9.53 5.03 -2.10
CA LEU A 90 9.02 4.33 -3.28
C LEU A 90 9.41 5.11 -4.53
N LYS A 91 9.69 4.36 -5.59
CA LYS A 91 9.86 4.90 -6.93
C LYS A 91 8.68 4.47 -7.79
N LEU A 92 7.80 5.42 -8.09
CA LEU A 92 6.61 5.19 -8.88
C LEU A 92 6.90 5.41 -10.35
N MET A 93 6.39 4.52 -11.18
CA MET A 93 6.40 4.67 -12.63
C MET A 93 4.96 4.97 -13.09
N VAL A 94 4.71 6.19 -13.55
CA VAL A 94 3.38 6.73 -13.82
C VAL A 94 3.20 6.99 -15.32
N SER A 95 2.10 6.52 -15.89
CA SER A 95 1.72 6.86 -17.27
C SER A 95 1.18 8.29 -17.32
N LYS A 96 1.85 9.22 -18.02
CA LYS A 96 1.40 10.61 -18.13
C LYS A 96 0.06 10.75 -18.87
N SER A 97 -0.15 9.94 -19.90
CA SER A 97 -1.36 10.01 -20.74
C SER A 97 -2.61 9.57 -19.98
N GLN A 98 -2.47 8.54 -19.15
CA GLN A 98 -3.59 7.97 -18.39
C GLN A 98 -3.65 8.49 -16.95
N LYS A 99 -2.58 9.14 -16.45
CA LYS A 99 -2.41 9.57 -15.06
C LYS A 99 -2.59 8.43 -14.04
N ILE A 100 -2.03 7.26 -14.37
CA ILE A 100 -2.11 6.05 -13.54
C ILE A 100 -0.72 5.60 -13.12
N VAL A 101 -0.59 5.09 -11.90
CA VAL A 101 0.60 4.36 -11.45
C VAL A 101 0.61 2.99 -12.13
N CYS A 102 1.60 2.74 -12.97
CA CYS A 102 1.77 1.46 -13.67
C CYS A 102 2.43 0.42 -12.77
N TYR A 103 3.49 0.81 -12.05
CA TYR A 103 4.15 -0.01 -11.03
C TYR A 103 4.93 0.87 -10.04
N ALA A 104 5.32 0.27 -8.92
CA ALA A 104 6.19 0.87 -7.92
C ALA A 104 7.40 -0.03 -7.68
N GLU A 105 8.59 0.55 -7.71
CA GLU A 105 9.84 -0.06 -7.23
C GLU A 105 10.02 0.33 -5.76
N ALA A 106 10.24 -0.66 -4.90
CA ALA A 106 10.23 -0.50 -3.45
C ALA A 106 11.39 -1.27 -2.81
N GLY A 107 11.88 -0.75 -1.69
CA GLY A 107 12.91 -1.40 -0.87
C GLY A 107 12.36 -2.55 -0.02
N GLU A 108 13.27 -3.24 0.64
CA GLU A 108 12.96 -4.33 1.58
C GLU A 108 12.01 -3.87 2.70
N ASP A 109 12.15 -2.62 3.13
CA ASP A 109 11.35 -1.98 4.16
C ASP A 109 9.86 -1.96 3.86
N PHE A 110 9.51 -1.54 2.65
CA PHE A 110 8.13 -1.57 2.17
C PHE A 110 7.58 -2.99 2.10
N VAL A 111 8.38 -3.92 1.56
CA VAL A 111 7.97 -5.30 1.32
C VAL A 111 7.72 -6.03 2.63
N ASN A 112 8.61 -5.87 3.61
CA ASN A 112 8.45 -6.42 4.95
C ASN A 112 7.18 -5.88 5.64
N LEU A 113 6.95 -4.57 5.55
CA LEU A 113 5.74 -3.95 6.10
C LEU A 113 4.46 -4.51 5.44
N LEU A 114 4.45 -4.62 4.12
CA LEU A 114 3.31 -5.18 3.38
C LEU A 114 3.02 -6.62 3.81
N PHE A 115 4.06 -7.46 3.91
CA PHE A 115 3.89 -8.83 4.38
C PHE A 115 3.44 -8.90 5.83
N ASN A 116 3.92 -8.04 6.72
CA ASN A 116 3.46 -8.00 8.11
C ASN A 116 1.94 -7.80 8.19
N PHE A 117 1.38 -6.90 7.38
CA PHE A 117 -0.07 -6.70 7.31
C PHE A 117 -0.81 -7.90 6.74
N LEU A 118 -0.29 -8.51 5.67
CA LEU A 118 -0.95 -9.65 5.01
C LEU A 118 -0.83 -10.96 5.80
N THR A 119 0.17 -11.07 6.68
CA THR A 119 0.38 -12.25 7.53
C THR A 119 -0.63 -12.31 8.68
N VAL A 120 -1.28 -11.19 9.03
CA VAL A 120 -2.39 -11.18 10.00
C VAL A 120 -3.56 -11.98 9.42
N PRO A 121 -3.94 -13.14 10.00
CA PRO A 121 -4.99 -13.97 9.43
C PRO A 121 -6.32 -13.21 9.40
N LEU A 122 -6.96 -13.11 8.24
CA LEU A 122 -8.33 -12.58 8.09
C LEU A 122 -9.32 -13.30 9.04
N GLY A 123 -9.05 -14.57 9.39
CA GLY A 123 -9.81 -15.34 10.37
C GLY A 123 -9.80 -14.75 11.79
N PHE A 124 -8.80 -13.95 12.16
CA PHE A 124 -8.79 -13.21 13.43
C PHE A 124 -9.81 -12.07 13.43
N ILE A 125 -10.06 -11.47 12.26
CA ILE A 125 -11.05 -10.40 12.07
C ILE A 125 -12.47 -10.98 12.05
N ILE A 126 -12.67 -12.13 11.40
CA ILE A 126 -13.98 -12.79 11.29
C ILE A 126 -14.41 -13.47 12.60
N ASN A 127 -13.48 -14.00 13.40
CA ASN A 127 -13.83 -14.67 14.66
C ASN A 127 -14.34 -13.70 15.76
N ARG A 128 -14.35 -12.39 15.49
CA ARG A 128 -14.93 -11.36 16.36
C ARG A 128 -16.35 -10.93 15.99
N SER A 129 -16.94 -11.44 14.90
CA SER A 129 -18.31 -11.08 14.50
C SER A 129 -19.41 -11.89 15.20
N GLY A 130 -19.07 -12.71 16.19
CA GLY A 130 -20.06 -13.24 17.14
C GLY A 130 -21.16 -14.10 16.53
N ILE A 131 -20.90 -14.83 15.44
CA ILE A 131 -21.79 -15.93 15.04
C ILE A 131 -21.43 -17.14 15.91
N ALA A 132 -21.75 -17.02 17.20
CA ALA A 132 -21.82 -18.16 18.10
C ALA A 132 -22.94 -19.08 17.57
N ARG A 133 -22.57 -20.30 17.23
CA ARG A 133 -23.52 -21.38 16.91
C ARG A 133 -24.35 -21.67 18.18
N PRO A 134 -25.69 -21.73 18.10
CA PRO A 134 -26.47 -22.24 19.22
C PRO A 134 -26.28 -23.76 19.32
N LEU A 135 -26.09 -24.24 20.54
CA LEU A 135 -26.24 -25.65 20.93
C LEU A 135 -27.72 -26.04 20.92
#